data_AF-A0A6G8PZM6-F1
#
_entry.id   AF-A0A6G8PZM6-F1
#
_cell.length_a   1.000
_cell.length_b   1.000
_cell.length_c   1.000
_cell.angle_alpha   90.00
_cell.angle_beta   90.00
_cell.angle_gamma   90.00
#
_symmetry.space_group_name_H-M   'P 1'
#
loop_
_entity.id
_entity.type
_entity.pdbx_description
1 polymer ?
#
loop_
_entity_poly.entity_id
_entity_poly.type
_entity_poly.pdbx_seq_one_letter_code
_entity_poly.pdbx_strand_id
1 'polypeptide(L)'
;MSAARREAEIRKHQQKCLNFNGIMNDRCRAGIDYDEQAGGPPALKKLPCLLRMQDPDRAVACPSAHYPTREEAEAWREESSRHIREWAEEVGRGVCPNCKKDGRWRQVGRCVYCEGCGHRIYQGTLPDSKKPPRHEPPPLPFNSRFYDVPGESGMP
;
A
#
# COMPACT_ATOMS: atom_id res chain seq x y z
N MET A 1 1.36 9.82 -19.98
CA MET A 1 0.02 9.81 -19.33
C MET A 1 -0.88 10.77 -20.06
N SER A 2 -2.11 10.37 -20.40
CA SER A 2 -3.05 11.23 -21.14
C SER A 2 -3.55 12.41 -20.28
N ALA A 3 -3.92 13.51 -20.93
CA ALA A 3 -4.56 14.65 -20.27
C ALA A 3 -5.83 14.23 -19.50
N ALA A 4 -6.65 13.34 -20.09
CA ALA A 4 -7.84 12.81 -19.44
C ALA A 4 -7.55 12.07 -18.12
N ARG A 5 -6.43 11.33 -18.05
CA ARG A 5 -6.05 10.62 -16.81
C ARG A 5 -5.57 11.60 -15.74
N ARG A 6 -4.82 12.63 -16.15
CA ARG A 6 -4.43 13.73 -15.25
C ARG A 6 -5.66 14.43 -14.67
N GLU A 7 -6.64 14.78 -15.49
CA GLU A 7 -7.87 15.45 -15.05
C GLU A 7 -8.67 14.58 -14.06
N ALA A 8 -8.78 13.28 -14.33
CA ALA A 8 -9.47 12.34 -13.44
C ALA A 8 -8.78 12.23 -12.06
N GLU A 9 -7.44 12.25 -12.01
CA GLU A 9 -6.69 12.25 -10.76
C GLU A 9 -6.91 13.52 -9.93
N ILE A 10 -6.89 14.69 -10.58
CA ILE A 10 -7.16 15.99 -9.94
C ILE A 10 -8.57 15.99 -9.36
N ARG A 11 -9.58 15.59 -10.16
CA ARG A 11 -10.98 15.51 -9.72
C ARG A 11 -11.15 14.58 -8.52
N LYS A 12 -10.47 13.43 -8.51
CA LYS A 12 -10.51 12.49 -7.38
C LYS A 12 -9.97 13.13 -6.10
N HIS A 13 -8.92 13.94 -6.19
CA HIS A 13 -8.36 14.63 -5.04
C HIS A 13 -9.30 15.73 -4.51
N GLN A 14 -9.92 16.51 -5.40
CA GLN A 14 -10.93 17.52 -5.04
C GLN A 14 -12.15 16.95 -4.30
N GLN A 15 -12.45 15.67 -4.49
CA GLN A 15 -13.58 15.00 -3.83
C GLN A 15 -13.23 14.45 -2.44
N LYS A 16 -11.97 14.57 -1.99
CA LYS A 16 -11.51 14.09 -0.70
C LYS A 16 -11.43 15.24 0.30
N CYS A 17 -12.11 15.11 1.43
CA CYS A 17 -12.01 16.09 2.51
C CYS A 17 -10.58 16.12 3.11
N LEU A 18 -10.03 17.32 3.30
CA LEU A 18 -8.69 17.56 3.86
C LEU A 18 -8.55 17.12 5.33
N ASN A 19 -9.67 17.05 6.05
CA ASN A 19 -9.71 16.58 7.44
C ASN A 19 -9.72 15.04 7.54
N PHE A 20 -9.92 14.32 6.44
CA PHE A 20 -9.92 12.85 6.44
C PHE A 20 -8.49 12.30 6.59
N ASN A 21 -8.26 11.56 7.67
CA ASN A 21 -6.96 10.96 8.04
C ASN A 21 -6.94 9.43 7.93
N GLY A 22 -8.05 8.80 7.53
CA GLY A 22 -8.14 7.36 7.27
C GLY A 22 -9.22 6.66 8.10
N ILE A 23 -9.80 5.58 7.54
CA ILE A 23 -10.91 4.83 8.15
C ILE A 23 -10.55 4.06 9.43
N MET A 24 -9.26 3.90 9.72
CA MET A 24 -8.77 3.18 10.89
C MET A 24 -8.66 4.08 12.13
N ASN A 25 -8.84 5.39 11.98
CA ASN A 25 -8.91 6.32 13.11
C ASN A 25 -10.37 6.48 13.50
N ASP A 26 -10.66 6.69 14.78
CA ASP A 26 -12.02 6.93 15.25
C ASP A 26 -12.52 8.34 14.88
N ARG A 27 -11.58 9.29 14.73
CA ARG A 27 -11.87 10.71 14.49
C ARG A 27 -11.06 11.29 13.34
N CYS A 28 -11.67 12.26 12.65
CA CYS A 28 -10.98 13.08 11.67
C CYS A 28 -10.15 14.20 12.33
N ARG A 29 -9.37 14.94 11.52
CA ARG A 29 -8.55 16.07 12.03
C ARG A 29 -9.35 17.24 12.61
N ALA A 30 -10.62 17.38 12.24
CA ALA A 30 -11.53 18.36 12.81
C ALA A 30 -12.24 17.85 14.09
N GLY A 31 -11.86 16.68 14.60
CA GLY A 31 -12.42 16.09 15.83
C GLY A 31 -13.77 15.39 15.66
N ILE A 32 -14.29 15.30 14.43
CA ILE A 32 -15.54 14.60 14.15
C ILE A 32 -15.34 13.11 14.29
N ASP A 33 -16.18 12.50 15.12
CA ASP A 33 -16.28 11.07 15.30
C ASP A 33 -16.95 10.41 14.09
N TYR A 34 -16.26 9.43 13.53
CA TYR A 34 -16.75 8.73 12.36
C TYR A 34 -17.95 7.85 12.67
N ASP A 35 -18.08 7.36 13.90
CA ASP A 35 -19.13 6.42 14.30
C ASP A 35 -20.45 7.14 14.52
N GLU A 36 -20.41 8.37 15.02
CA GLU A 36 -21.58 9.24 15.16
C GLU A 36 -22.17 9.66 13.80
N GLN A 37 -21.32 9.80 12.78
CA GLN A 37 -21.72 10.30 11.46
C GLN A 37 -22.07 9.19 10.47
N ALA A 38 -21.37 8.08 10.52
CA ALA A 38 -21.57 6.97 9.62
C ALA A 38 -22.59 6.00 10.22
N GLY A 39 -23.88 6.35 10.12
CA GLY A 39 -24.94 5.42 10.47
C GLY A 39 -24.74 4.06 9.76
N GLY A 40 -24.59 2.99 10.54
CA GLY A 40 -24.40 1.63 10.04
C GLY A 40 -23.18 0.90 10.63
N PRO A 41 -23.00 -0.39 10.30
CA PRO A 41 -21.89 -1.20 10.81
C PRO A 41 -20.54 -0.75 10.21
N PRO A 42 -19.40 -0.98 10.89
CA PRO A 42 -18.07 -0.52 10.49
C PRO A 42 -17.69 -0.77 9.02
N ALA A 43 -18.07 -1.92 8.47
CA ALA A 43 -17.76 -2.31 7.08
C ALA A 43 -18.52 -1.51 6.01
N LEU A 44 -19.60 -0.82 6.39
CA LEU A 44 -20.47 -0.06 5.49
C LEU A 44 -20.58 1.42 5.91
N LYS A 45 -19.63 1.90 6.75
CA LYS A 45 -19.61 3.29 7.21
C LYS A 45 -19.51 4.24 6.03
N LYS A 46 -20.63 4.90 5.72
CA LYS A 46 -20.75 5.92 4.69
C LYS A 46 -20.25 7.25 5.25
N LEU A 47 -18.93 7.43 5.26
CA LEU A 47 -18.31 8.61 5.85
C LEU A 47 -18.63 9.85 4.99
N PRO A 48 -19.14 10.95 5.59
CA PRO A 48 -19.41 12.20 4.88
C PRO A 48 -18.23 12.72 4.07
N CYS A 49 -17.02 12.50 4.58
CA CYS A 49 -15.76 12.86 3.93
C CYS A 49 -15.47 12.11 2.62
N LEU A 50 -16.21 11.03 2.34
CA LEU A 50 -16.09 10.17 1.16
C LEU A 50 -17.38 10.15 0.31
N LEU A 51 -18.50 10.70 0.83
CA LEU A 51 -19.83 10.61 0.20
C LEU A 51 -19.89 11.28 -1.17
N ARG A 52 -19.19 12.40 -1.40
CA ARG A 52 -19.15 13.05 -2.74
C ARG A 52 -18.61 12.16 -3.86
N MET A 53 -17.85 11.12 -3.53
CA MET A 53 -17.36 10.15 -4.52
C MET A 53 -18.34 9.01 -4.80
N GLN A 54 -19.21 8.69 -3.84
CA GLN A 54 -20.04 7.47 -3.87
C GLN A 54 -21.51 7.76 -4.12
N ASP A 55 -22.02 8.90 -3.66
CA ASP A 55 -23.43 9.23 -3.67
C ASP A 55 -23.61 10.76 -3.59
N PRO A 56 -23.58 11.46 -4.75
CA PRO A 56 -23.68 12.92 -4.79
C PRO A 56 -25.02 13.46 -4.25
N ASP A 57 -26.07 12.64 -4.26
CA ASP A 57 -27.42 13.01 -3.81
C ASP A 57 -27.61 12.83 -2.31
N ARG A 58 -26.73 12.05 -1.66
CA ARG A 58 -26.76 11.78 -0.21
C ARG A 58 -25.82 12.73 0.51
N ALA A 59 -26.19 14.01 0.54
CA ALA A 59 -25.47 15.04 1.27
C ALA A 59 -25.72 14.91 2.78
N VAL A 60 -25.06 13.99 3.47
CA VAL A 60 -24.74 14.24 4.87
C VAL A 60 -23.69 15.36 4.86
N ALA A 61 -24.16 16.60 4.98
CA ALA A 61 -23.32 17.77 4.98
C ALA A 61 -22.58 17.84 6.31
N CYS A 62 -21.36 17.31 6.33
CA CYS A 62 -20.44 17.52 7.45
C CYS A 62 -20.04 19.02 7.45
N PRO A 63 -20.34 19.78 8.51
CA PRO A 63 -20.09 21.23 8.54
C PRO A 63 -18.59 21.56 8.56
N SER A 64 -17.75 20.63 9.01
CA SER A 64 -16.29 20.77 9.01
C SER A 64 -15.64 20.15 7.76
N ALA A 65 -16.42 19.80 6.73
CA ALA A 65 -15.87 19.29 5.49
C ALA A 65 -15.19 20.41 4.71
N HIS A 66 -13.90 20.24 4.44
CA HIS A 66 -13.11 21.15 3.63
C HIS A 66 -12.48 20.38 2.49
N TYR A 67 -12.69 20.83 1.26
CA TYR A 67 -12.22 20.15 0.05
C TYR A 67 -11.18 21.03 -0.64
N PRO A 68 -10.12 20.44 -1.21
CA PRO A 68 -9.08 21.22 -1.84
C PRO A 68 -9.60 21.90 -3.11
N THR A 69 -9.06 23.08 -3.39
CA THR A 69 -9.29 23.75 -4.68
C THR A 69 -8.63 22.96 -5.82
N ARG A 70 -8.90 23.36 -7.06
CA ARG A 70 -8.25 22.75 -8.23
C ARG A 70 -6.74 22.96 -8.17
N GLU A 71 -6.33 24.17 -7.85
CA GLU A 71 -4.93 24.58 -7.75
C GLU A 71 -4.20 23.78 -6.65
N GLU A 72 -4.84 23.60 -5.49
CA GLU A 72 -4.29 22.77 -4.40
C GLU A 72 -4.17 21.29 -4.81
N ALA A 73 -5.17 20.75 -5.51
CA ALA A 73 -5.15 19.38 -6.01
C ALA A 73 -4.08 19.15 -7.09
N GLU A 74 -3.86 20.14 -7.95
CA GLU A 74 -2.79 20.13 -8.96
C GLU A 74 -1.41 20.18 -8.30
N ALA A 75 -1.21 21.09 -7.34
CA ALA A 75 0.03 21.20 -6.58
C ALA A 75 0.35 19.90 -5.83
N TRP A 76 -0.63 19.30 -5.16
CA TRP A 76 -0.46 18.01 -4.46
C TRP A 76 -0.03 16.89 -5.41
N ARG A 77 -0.61 16.85 -6.62
CA ARG A 77 -0.27 15.85 -7.64
C ARG A 77 1.15 16.05 -8.14
N GLU A 78 1.57 17.28 -8.40
CA GLU A 78 2.93 17.60 -8.85
C GLU A 78 3.96 17.23 -7.80
N GLU A 79 3.71 17.58 -6.53
CA GLU A 79 4.53 17.18 -5.39
C GLU A 79 4.60 15.65 -5.26
N SER A 80 3.46 14.97 -5.29
CA SER A 80 3.41 13.50 -5.20
C SER A 80 4.17 12.84 -6.36
N SER A 81 4.05 13.39 -7.58
CA SER A 81 4.77 12.91 -8.76
C SER A 81 6.27 13.14 -8.64
N ARG A 82 6.69 14.24 -8.01
CA ARG A 82 8.10 14.50 -7.69
C ARG A 82 8.61 13.46 -6.68
N HIS A 83 7.93 13.25 -5.56
CA HIS A 83 8.36 12.27 -4.56
C HIS A 83 8.39 10.83 -5.10
N ILE A 84 7.43 10.43 -5.94
CA ILE A 84 7.44 9.10 -6.58
C ILE A 84 8.66 8.95 -7.50
N ARG A 85 9.01 9.98 -8.27
CA ARG A 85 10.19 9.97 -9.14
C ARG A 85 11.48 9.87 -8.33
N GLU A 86 11.65 10.72 -7.33
CA GLU A 86 12.82 10.69 -6.43
C GLU A 86 12.96 9.32 -5.77
N TRP A 87 11.87 8.77 -5.24
CA TRP A 87 11.83 7.43 -4.67
C TRP A 87 12.25 6.36 -5.70
N ALA A 88 11.73 6.43 -6.93
CA ALA A 88 12.06 5.48 -7.99
C ALA A 88 13.53 5.58 -8.43
N GLU A 89 14.11 6.79 -8.45
CA GLU A 89 15.52 7.03 -8.76
C GLU A 89 16.46 6.50 -7.66
N GLU A 90 16.12 6.72 -6.38
CA GLU A 90 16.84 6.15 -5.24
C GLU A 90 16.86 4.62 -5.30
N VAL A 91 15.68 4.02 -5.52
CA VAL A 91 15.53 2.58 -5.74
C VAL A 91 16.33 2.16 -6.98
N GLY A 92 16.26 2.86 -8.10
CA GLY A 92 17.10 2.60 -9.28
C GLY A 92 18.59 2.47 -8.94
N ARG A 93 19.10 3.43 -8.16
CA ARG A 93 20.51 3.51 -7.70
C ARG A 93 20.91 2.48 -6.64
N GLY A 94 19.97 1.75 -6.05
CA GLY A 94 20.28 0.79 -4.98
C GLY A 94 20.21 1.39 -3.57
N VAL A 95 19.75 2.64 -3.44
CA VAL A 95 19.61 3.34 -2.16
C VAL A 95 18.29 2.95 -1.51
N CYS A 96 18.30 2.67 -0.21
CA CYS A 96 17.07 2.47 0.56
C CYS A 96 16.34 3.82 0.75
N PRO A 97 15.09 3.99 0.28
CA PRO A 97 14.40 5.27 0.34
C PRO A 97 14.03 5.70 1.77
N ASN A 98 13.95 4.76 2.72
CA ASN A 98 13.59 5.03 4.11
C ASN A 98 14.78 5.51 4.95
N CYS A 99 15.96 4.88 4.81
CA CYS A 99 17.14 5.22 5.63
C CYS A 99 18.29 5.86 4.83
N LYS A 100 18.12 6.06 3.52
CA LYS A 100 19.08 6.69 2.60
C LYS A 100 20.47 6.05 2.57
N LYS A 101 20.55 4.76 2.93
CA LYS A 101 21.79 3.96 2.86
C LYS A 101 21.82 3.10 1.61
N ASP A 102 22.99 2.99 1.01
CA ASP A 102 23.26 1.99 -0.02
C ASP A 102 23.17 0.58 0.58
N GLY A 103 22.63 -0.36 -0.17
CA GLY A 103 22.53 -1.72 0.30
C GLY A 103 22.23 -2.71 -0.81
N ARG A 104 22.51 -3.98 -0.52
CA ARG A 104 22.06 -5.11 -1.34
C ARG A 104 20.58 -5.38 -1.09
N TRP A 105 19.93 -5.95 -2.09
CA TRP A 105 18.49 -6.16 -2.09
C TRP A 105 18.22 -7.64 -1.98
N ARG A 106 17.30 -8.01 -1.08
CA ARG A 106 16.86 -9.38 -0.87
C ARG A 106 15.38 -9.50 -1.18
N GLN A 107 15.04 -10.48 -2.00
CA GLN A 107 13.64 -10.81 -2.29
C GLN A 107 13.18 -11.96 -1.38
N VAL A 108 12.03 -11.79 -0.72
CA VAL A 108 11.31 -12.81 0.04
C VAL A 108 9.89 -12.90 -0.50
N GLY A 109 9.59 -13.97 -1.23
CA GLY A 109 8.33 -14.08 -1.99
C GLY A 109 8.21 -12.96 -3.03
N ARG A 110 7.16 -12.14 -2.94
CA ARG A 110 6.96 -10.94 -3.79
C ARG A 110 7.49 -9.65 -3.15
N CYS A 111 8.06 -9.69 -1.96
CA CYS A 111 8.51 -8.50 -1.26
C CYS A 111 10.04 -8.36 -1.40
N VAL A 112 10.49 -7.14 -1.72
CA VAL A 112 11.91 -6.81 -1.80
C VAL A 112 12.30 -5.93 -0.63
N TYR A 113 13.40 -6.28 0.03
CA TYR A 113 13.92 -5.65 1.24
C TYR A 113 15.37 -5.18 1.01
N CYS A 114 15.79 -4.13 1.69
CA CYS A 114 17.21 -3.80 1.80
C CYS A 114 17.86 -4.68 2.88
N GLU A 115 18.93 -5.41 2.55
CA GLU A 115 19.61 -6.32 3.48
C GLU A 115 20.23 -5.59 4.67
N GLY A 116 20.76 -4.39 4.44
CA GLY A 116 21.49 -3.64 5.48
C GLY A 116 20.59 -3.07 6.59
N CYS A 117 19.32 -2.81 6.30
CA CYS A 117 18.40 -2.18 7.25
C CYS A 117 17.09 -2.94 7.47
N GLY A 118 16.79 -3.98 6.67
CA GLY A 118 15.56 -4.75 6.78
C GLY A 118 14.29 -4.03 6.30
N HIS A 119 14.38 -2.79 5.81
CA HIS A 119 13.21 -2.06 5.30
C HIS A 119 12.69 -2.71 4.02
N ARG A 120 11.36 -2.86 3.95
CA ARG A 120 10.66 -3.22 2.72
C ARG A 120 10.74 -2.05 1.74
N ILE A 121 11.23 -2.33 0.54
CA ILE A 121 11.39 -1.35 -0.54
C ILE A 121 10.14 -1.38 -1.41
N TYR A 122 9.82 -2.51 -2.05
CA TYR A 122 8.65 -2.62 -2.93
C TYR A 122 8.11 -4.05 -2.99
N GLN A 123 7.00 -4.20 -3.72
CA GLN A 123 6.39 -5.49 -4.03
C GLN A 123 6.49 -5.77 -5.52
N GLY A 124 7.02 -6.93 -5.89
CA GLY A 124 7.23 -7.33 -7.28
C GLY A 124 8.37 -8.34 -7.39
N THR A 125 8.94 -8.41 -8.59
CA THR A 125 10.09 -9.26 -8.89
C THR A 125 11.33 -8.40 -8.93
N LEU A 126 12.38 -8.82 -8.21
CA LEU A 126 13.69 -8.21 -8.33
C LEU A 126 14.20 -8.43 -9.77
N PRO A 127 14.71 -7.42 -10.48
CA PRO A 127 15.28 -7.63 -11.81
C PRO A 127 16.44 -8.62 -11.73
N ASP A 128 16.62 -9.45 -12.75
CA ASP A 128 17.61 -10.53 -12.74
C ASP A 128 19.04 -10.01 -12.52
N SER A 129 19.34 -8.80 -13.01
CA SER A 129 20.62 -8.11 -12.78
C SER A 129 20.93 -7.80 -11.31
N LYS A 130 19.91 -7.76 -10.44
CA LYS A 130 20.05 -7.50 -9.00
C LYS A 130 19.81 -8.74 -8.15
N LYS A 131 19.43 -9.89 -8.74
CA LYS A 131 19.23 -11.12 -7.97
C LYS A 131 20.60 -11.62 -7.49
N PRO A 132 20.73 -12.00 -6.21
CA PRO A 132 21.91 -12.75 -5.80
C PRO A 132 21.98 -14.03 -6.65
N PRO A 133 23.19 -14.55 -6.93
CA PRO A 133 23.32 -15.85 -7.55
C PRO A 133 22.47 -16.85 -6.76
N ARG A 134 21.71 -17.69 -7.47
CA ARG A 134 20.95 -18.75 -6.81
C ARG A 134 21.96 -19.60 -6.07
N HIS A 135 21.98 -19.52 -4.75
CA HIS A 135 22.59 -20.59 -3.96
C HIS A 135 21.77 -21.83 -4.27
N GLU A 136 22.39 -22.80 -4.94
CA GLU A 136 21.83 -24.13 -4.96
C GLU A 136 21.60 -24.50 -3.49
N PRO A 137 20.34 -24.77 -3.08
CA PRO A 137 20.12 -25.27 -1.75
C PRO A 137 21.03 -26.48 -1.58
N PRO A 138 21.70 -26.64 -0.42
CA PRO A 138 22.49 -27.85 -0.18
C PRO A 138 21.59 -29.05 -0.50
N PRO A 139 22.12 -30.12 -1.14
CA PRO A 139 21.33 -31.29 -1.45
C PRO A 139 20.61 -31.69 -0.18
N LEU A 140 19.27 -31.74 -0.24
CA LEU A 140 18.50 -32.19 0.91
C LEU A 140 19.06 -33.56 1.29
N PRO A 141 19.40 -33.80 2.56
CA PRO A 141 19.79 -35.14 2.97
C PRO A 141 18.67 -36.05 2.52
N PHE A 142 19.00 -36.99 1.64
CA PHE A 142 18.06 -37.95 1.08
C PHE A 142 17.59 -38.83 2.25
N ASN A 143 16.55 -38.36 2.94
CA ASN A 143 16.04 -39.02 4.12
C ASN A 143 15.08 -40.11 3.64
N SER A 144 15.66 -41.22 3.19
CA SER A 144 14.95 -42.40 2.67
C SER A 144 14.09 -43.13 3.72
N ARG A 145 13.99 -42.61 4.95
CA ARG A 145 13.33 -43.27 6.10
C ARG A 145 11.86 -42.88 6.34
N PHE A 146 11.23 -42.08 5.48
CA PHE A 146 9.87 -41.58 5.74
C PHE A 146 8.72 -42.39 5.10
N TYR A 147 8.99 -43.56 4.50
CA TYR A 147 7.93 -44.43 3.97
C TYR A 147 8.11 -45.91 4.37
N ASP A 148 8.41 -46.20 5.63
CA ASP A 148 8.01 -47.48 6.20
C ASP A 148 6.67 -47.27 6.90
N VAL A 149 5.58 -47.31 6.12
CA VAL A 149 4.22 -47.41 6.67
C VAL A 149 4.05 -48.88 7.10
N PRO A 150 4.04 -49.22 8.40
CA PRO A 150 3.74 -50.58 8.81
C PRO A 150 2.33 -50.93 8.34
N GLY A 151 2.25 -51.97 7.49
CA GLY A 151 0.98 -52.47 6.99
C GLY A 151 0.10 -52.94 8.15
N GLU A 152 -1.03 -52.27 8.34
CA GLU A 152 -2.09 -52.74 9.22
C GLU A 152 -2.62 -54.07 8.69
N SER A 153 -2.19 -55.15 9.33
CA SER A 153 -2.69 -56.50 9.11
C SER A 153 -3.76 -56.77 10.16
N GLY A 154 -5.01 -56.86 9.68
CA GLY A 154 -6.09 -57.63 10.30
C GLY A 154 -6.70 -57.05 11.57
N MET A 155 -7.91 -56.50 11.44
CA MET A 155 -8.91 -56.62 12.50
C MET A 155 -9.88 -57.76 12.15
N PRO A 156 -10.21 -58.65 13.10
CA PRO A 156 -11.19 -59.73 12.96
C PRO A 156 -12.64 -59.25 12.91
#